data_AF-A0A377J605-F1
#
_entry.id   AF-A0A377J605-F1
#
_cell.length_a   1.000
_cell.length_b   1.000
_cell.length_c   1.000
_cell.angle_alpha   90.00
_cell.angle_beta   90.00
_cell.angle_gamma   90.00
#
_symmetry.space_group_name_H-M   'P 1'
#
loop_
_entity.id
_entity.type
_entity.pdbx_description
1 polymer ?
#
loop_
_entity_poly.entity_id
_entity_poly.type
_entity_poly.pdbx_seq_one_letter_code
_entity_poly.pdbx_strand_id
1 'polypeptide(L)'
;MGIIITSIANMLHMLIWAYMWVLIIAVFLSWVRPDPSNPIVQVLYRLSYPVLDFARRKLYFLVFNGVDLSPLAVIIGLQILDQVIMQVAFALAR
;
A
#
# COMPACT_ATOMS: atom_id res chain seq x y z
N MET A 1 -9.22 28.30 5.28
CA MET A 1 -9.42 26.89 5.68
C MET A 1 -8.96 25.90 4.61
N GLY A 2 -9.21 26.16 3.31
CA GLY A 2 -8.79 25.29 2.22
C GLY A 2 -7.31 24.88 2.24
N ILE A 3 -6.38 25.82 2.49
CA ILE A 3 -4.94 25.53 2.59
C ILE A 3 -4.63 24.48 3.68
N ILE A 4 -5.28 24.57 4.84
CA ILE A 4 -5.07 23.62 5.95
C ILE A 4 -5.58 22.24 5.53
N ILE A 5 -6.77 22.17 4.93
CA ILE A 5 -7.38 20.91 4.47
C ILE A 5 -6.50 20.24 3.42
N THR A 6 -6.04 20.97 2.40
CA THR A 6 -5.16 20.42 1.36
C THR A 6 -3.79 20.04 1.91
N SER A 7 -3.26 20.76 2.90
CA SER A 7 -1.97 20.42 3.51
C SER A 7 -2.06 19.10 4.30
N ILE A 8 -3.13 18.90 5.06
CA ILE A 8 -3.37 17.64 5.77
C ILE A 8 -3.57 16.49 4.78
N ALA A 9 -4.34 16.71 3.72
CA ALA A 9 -4.52 15.72 2.66
C ALA A 9 -3.19 15.35 1.98
N ASN A 10 -2.32 16.33 1.71
CA ASN A 10 -0.99 16.09 1.15
C ASN A 10 -0.09 15.28 2.09
N MET A 11 -0.14 15.52 3.40
CA MET A 11 0.59 14.70 4.36
C MET A 11 0.09 13.26 4.36
N LEU A 12 -1.23 13.05 4.30
CA LEU A 12 -1.81 11.72 4.21
C LEU A 12 -1.45 11.04 2.88
N HIS A 13 -1.48 11.77 1.77
CA HIS A 13 -1.04 11.31 0.46
C HIS A 13 0.41 10.80 0.51
N MET A 14 1.32 11.56 1.12
CA MET A 14 2.72 11.15 1.26
C MET A 14 2.87 9.84 2.05
N LEU A 15 2.07 9.65 3.11
CA LEU A 15 2.08 8.41 3.90
C LEU A 15 1.54 7.22 3.10
N ILE A 16 0.43 7.39 2.39
CA ILE A 16 -0.15 6.33 1.54
C ILE A 16 0.83 5.97 0.42
N TRP A 17 1.42 6.97 -0.22
CA TRP A 17 2.43 6.80 -1.26
C TRP A 17 3.66 6.05 -0.76
N ALA A 18 4.21 6.43 0.40
CA ALA A 18 5.33 5.73 1.02
C ALA A 18 4.97 4.27 1.39
N TYR A 19 3.76 4.04 1.89
CA TYR A 19 3.28 2.70 2.20
C TYR A 19 3.11 1.83 0.95
N MET A 20 2.65 2.39 -0.17
CA MET A 20 2.61 1.67 -1.45
C MET A 20 4.02 1.22 -1.87
N TRP A 21 5.05 2.04 -1.67
CA TRP A 21 6.44 1.62 -1.92
C TRP A 21 6.90 0.49 -1.00
N VAL A 22 6.52 0.51 0.28
CA VAL A 22 6.79 -0.62 1.20
C VAL A 22 6.19 -1.91 0.65
N LEU A 23 4.94 -1.87 0.17
CA LEU A 23 4.28 -3.04 -0.43
C LEU A 23 4.99 -3.50 -1.71
N ILE A 24 5.34 -2.57 -2.59
CA ILE A 24 6.07 -2.87 -3.83
C ILE A 24 7.40 -3.57 -3.51
N ILE A 25 8.18 -3.03 -2.58
CA ILE A 25 9.45 -3.64 -2.15
C ILE A 25 9.20 -5.03 -1.55
N ALA A 26 8.19 -5.19 -0.70
CA ALA A 26 7.86 -6.49 -0.11
C ALA A 26 7.51 -7.55 -1.19
N VAL A 27 6.83 -7.15 -2.27
CA VAL A 27 6.55 -8.02 -3.42
C VAL A 27 7.84 -8.43 -4.12
N PHE A 28 8.72 -7.49 -4.43
CA PHE A 28 10.02 -7.81 -5.04
C PHE A 28 10.86 -8.73 -4.15
N LEU A 29 10.89 -8.47 -2.84
CA LEU A 29 11.57 -9.34 -1.87
C LEU A 29 10.99 -10.76 -1.86
N SER A 30 9.68 -10.93 -2.07
CA SER A 30 9.08 -12.27 -2.15
C SER A 30 9.61 -13.10 -3.33
N TRP A 31 9.99 -12.46 -4.44
CA TRP A 31 10.52 -13.14 -5.62
C TRP A 31 12.01 -13.47 -5.50
N VAL A 32 12.80 -12.58 -4.91
CA VAL A 32 14.25 -12.77 -4.78
C VAL A 32 14.67 -13.58 -3.55
N ARG A 33 13.75 -13.84 -2.61
CA ARG A 33 13.97 -14.65 -1.39
C ARG A 33 15.19 -14.17 -0.56
N PRO A 34 15.16 -12.94 -0.01
CA PRO A 34 16.26 -12.38 0.76
C PRO A 34 16.47 -13.13 2.09
N ASP A 35 17.62 -12.91 2.73
CA ASP A 35 17.91 -13.44 4.06
C ASP A 35 16.87 -12.96 5.10
N PRO A 36 16.10 -13.86 5.73
CA PRO A 36 15.06 -13.50 6.71
C PRO A 36 15.62 -12.92 8.02
N SER A 37 16.91 -13.11 8.31
CA SER A 37 17.57 -12.54 9.49
C SER A 37 17.85 -11.04 9.37
N ASN A 38 17.78 -10.48 8.16
CA ASN A 38 18.02 -9.05 7.94
C ASN A 38 16.92 -8.19 8.58
N PRO A 39 17.26 -7.26 9.49
CA PRO A 39 16.27 -6.41 10.17
C PRO A 39 15.37 -5.62 9.21
N ILE A 40 15.90 -5.15 8.08
CA ILE A 40 15.13 -4.38 7.08
C ILE A 40 14.05 -5.27 6.47
N VAL A 41 14.40 -6.51 6.13
CA VAL A 41 13.47 -7.50 5.57
C VAL A 41 12.36 -7.79 6.58
N GLN A 42 12.69 -7.96 7.86
CA GLN A 42 11.69 -8.19 8.92
C GLN A 42 10.74 -7.00 9.08
N VAL A 43 11.24 -5.77 9.03
CA VAL A 43 10.40 -4.56 9.12
C VAL A 43 9.44 -4.50 7.93
N LEU A 44 9.94 -4.67 6.71
CA LEU A 44 9.11 -4.65 5.49
C LEU A 44 8.05 -5.75 5.51
N TYR A 45 8.40 -6.97 5.94
CA TYR A 45 7.42 -8.04 6.11
C TYR A 45 6.38 -7.70 7.18
N ARG A 46 6.78 -7.20 8.35
CA ARG A 46 5.85 -6.83 9.42
C ARG A 46 4.87 -5.72 9.01
N LEU A 47 5.32 -4.74 8.23
CA LEU A 47 4.48 -3.65 7.74
C LEU A 47 3.52 -4.08 6.62
N SER A 48 3.98 -4.98 5.75
CA SER A 48 3.18 -5.46 4.61
C SER A 48 2.23 -6.60 4.99
N TYR A 49 2.61 -7.45 5.95
CA TYR A 49 1.92 -8.70 6.26
C TYR A 49 0.43 -8.56 6.61
N PRO A 50 -0.01 -7.64 7.50
CA PRO A 50 -1.43 -7.58 7.88
C PRO A 50 -2.35 -7.32 6.69
N VAL A 51 -1.94 -6.41 5.79
CA VAL A 51 -2.73 -6.04 4.62
C VAL A 51 -2.65 -7.10 3.53
N LEU A 52 -1.46 -7.65 3.27
CA LEU A 52 -1.27 -8.68 2.26
C LEU A 52 -1.90 -10.02 2.67
N ASP A 53 -1.87 -10.40 3.95
CA ASP A 53 -2.56 -11.60 4.47
C ASP A 53 -4.08 -11.43 4.38
N PHE A 54 -4.59 -10.26 4.79
CA PHE A 54 -6.02 -9.96 4.61
C PHE A 54 -6.44 -10.04 3.15
N ALA A 55 -5.67 -9.41 2.24
CA ALA A 55 -5.94 -9.43 0.82
C ALA A 55 -5.90 -10.85 0.25
N ARG A 56 -4.90 -11.66 0.59
CA ARG A 56 -4.82 -13.07 0.17
C ARG A 56 -6.01 -13.91 0.63
N ARG A 57 -6.50 -13.68 1.85
CA ARG A 57 -7.66 -14.40 2.39
C ARG A 57 -8.97 -13.98 1.72
N LYS A 58 -9.14 -12.69 1.43
CA LYS A 58 -10.39 -12.15 0.84
C LYS A 58 -10.42 -12.26 -0.67
N LEU A 59 -9.28 -12.11 -1.32
CA LEU A 59 -9.08 -12.14 -2.76
C LEU A 59 -8.32 -13.40 -3.17
N TYR A 60 -8.68 -14.54 -2.58
CA TYR A 60 -7.98 -15.81 -2.82
C TYR A 60 -7.93 -16.20 -4.30
N PHE A 61 -8.92 -15.76 -5.10
CA PHE A 61 -8.97 -15.96 -6.55
C PHE A 61 -7.85 -15.24 -7.33
N LEU A 62 -7.18 -14.27 -6.71
CA LEU A 62 -5.99 -13.58 -7.26
C LEU A 62 -4.69 -14.35 -7.02
N VAL A 63 -4.73 -15.41 -6.20
CA VAL A 63 -3.60 -16.30 -5.98
C VAL A 63 -3.81 -17.52 -6.87
N PHE A 64 -3.07 -17.61 -7.96
CA PHE A 64 -3.18 -18.73 -8.90
C PHE A 64 -1.83 -19.17 -9.43
N ASN A 65 -1.66 -20.48 -9.61
CA ASN A 65 -0.46 -21.08 -10.20
C ASN A 65 0.86 -20.63 -9.55
N GLY A 66 0.87 -20.42 -8.23
CA GLY A 66 2.04 -19.96 -7.46
C GLY A 66 2.37 -18.47 -7.60
N VAL A 67 1.56 -17.69 -8.33
CA VAL A 67 1.67 -16.23 -8.43
C VAL A 67 0.62 -15.58 -7.53
N ASP A 68 1.05 -14.63 -6.71
CA ASP A 68 0.19 -13.86 -5.82
C ASP A 68 -0.03 -12.46 -6.38
N LEU A 69 -1.21 -12.21 -6.97
CA LEU A 69 -1.60 -10.88 -7.45
C LEU A 69 -2.31 -10.03 -6.38
N SER A 70 -2.52 -10.56 -5.16
CA SER A 70 -3.14 -9.81 -4.06
C SER A 70 -2.42 -8.48 -3.76
N PRO A 71 -1.07 -8.41 -3.77
CA PRO A 71 -0.37 -7.14 -3.56
C PRO A 71 -0.70 -6.08 -4.61
N LEU A 72 -0.87 -6.48 -5.88
CA LEU A 72 -1.25 -5.56 -6.95
C LEU A 72 -2.65 -4.99 -6.70
N ALA A 73 -3.61 -5.83 -6.31
CA ALA A 73 -4.96 -5.36 -5.97
C ALA A 73 -4.96 -4.40 -4.77
N VAL A 74 -4.12 -4.64 -3.77
CA VAL A 74 -3.96 -3.72 -2.62
C VAL A 74 -3.40 -2.38 -3.08
N ILE A 75 -2.36 -2.36 -3.90
CA ILE A 75 -1.76 -1.12 -4.42
C ILE A 75 -2.78 -0.33 -5.24
N ILE A 76 -3.56 -0.99 -6.12
CA ILE A 76 -4.62 -0.34 -6.89
C ILE A 76 -5.69 0.25 -5.96
N GLY A 77 -6.11 -0.50 -4.93
CA GLY A 77 -7.08 -0.02 -3.94
C GLY A 77 -6.59 1.21 -3.19
N LEU A 78 -5.32 1.21 -2.76
CA LEU A 78 -4.68 2.35 -2.10
C LEU A 78 -4.57 3.56 -3.04
N GLN A 79 -4.22 3.34 -4.31
CA GLN A 79 -4.16 4.40 -5.31
C GLN A 79 -5.53 5.07 -5.50
N ILE A 80 -6.60 4.28 -5.62
CA ILE A 80 -7.96 4.81 -5.75
C ILE A 80 -8.35 5.59 -4.49
N LEU A 81 -8.10 5.03 -3.30
CA LEU A 81 -8.37 5.67 -2.02
C LEU A 81 -7.67 7.03 -1.94
N ASP A 82 -6.38 7.08 -2.27
CA ASP A 82 -5.58 8.29 -2.25
C ASP A 82 -6.13 9.36 -3.21
N GLN A 83 -6.45 8.98 -4.45
CA GLN A 83 -7.05 9.89 -5.42
C GLN A 83 -8.39 10.46 -4.95
N VAL A 84 -9.23 9.63 -4.34
CA VAL A 84 -10.51 10.07 -3.76
C VAL A 84 -10.27 11.06 -2.62
N ILE A 85 -9.36 10.77 -1.71
CA ILE A 85 -8.99 11.67 -0.60
C ILE A 85 -8.56 13.03 -1.14
N MET A 86 -7.68 13.05 -2.13
CA MET A 86 -7.17 14.28 -2.73
C MET A 86 -8.27 15.08 -3.42
N GLN A 87 -9.11 14.45 -4.24
CA GLN A 87 -10.21 15.13 -4.92
C GLN A 87 -11.24 15.71 -3.94
N VAL A 88 -11.60 14.95 -2.91
CA VAL A 88 -12.52 15.41 -1.85
C VAL A 88 -11.90 16.59 -1.09
N ALA A 89 -10.61 16.50 -0.72
CA ALA A 89 -9.92 17.60 -0.03
C ALA A 89 -9.91 18.89 -0.87
N PHE A 90 -9.64 18.79 -2.17
CA PHE A 90 -9.70 19.95 -3.07
C PHE A 90 -11.11 20.49 -3.24
N ALA A 91 -12.12 19.62 -3.31
CA ALA A 91 -13.52 20.05 -3.40
C ALA A 91 -13.97 20.80 -2.14
N LEU A 92 -13.56 20.34 -0.96
CA LEU A 92 -13.85 20.98 0.34
C LEU A 92 -13.03 22.25 0.59
N ALA A 93 -11.93 22.44 -0.14
CA ALA A 93 -11.03 23.57 0.00
C ALA A 93 -11.39 24.78 -0.87
N ARG A 94 -12.29 24.60 -1.85
CA ARG A 94 -12.91 25.68 -2.63
C ARG A 94 -13.91 26.44 -1.77
#